data_AF-A0A6L7TKY0-F1
#
_entry.id   AF-A0A6L7TKY0-F1
#
_cell.length_a   1.000
_cell.length_b   1.000
_cell.length_c   1.000
_cell.angle_alpha   90.00
_cell.angle_beta   90.00
_cell.angle_gamma   90.00
#
_symmetry.space_group_name_H-M   'P 1'
#
loop_
_entity.id
_entity.type
_entity.pdbx_description
1 polymer ?
#
loop_
_entity_poly.entity_id
_entity_poly.type
_entity_poly.pdbx_seq_one_letter_code
_entity_poly.pdbx_strand_id
1 'polypeptide(L)'
;MRRSTRAPRVWLNPVAVWELLDRLGISQNELARRCGFSPGHLSMLMNGKRSPSPRVRRNLMEVLGVDDFDLLFITEPPQVEGRRPEETGVSTRKKGPTNAKTAAQAVASGRGRTR
;
A
#
# COMPACT_ATOMS: atom_id res chain seq x y z
N MET A 1 -33.92 -7.43 12.33
CA MET A 1 -32.88 -7.40 11.29
C MET A 1 -31.49 -7.55 11.91
N ARG A 2 -30.66 -8.46 11.40
CA ARG A 2 -29.24 -8.54 11.80
C ARG A 2 -28.45 -7.53 10.97
N ARG A 3 -27.87 -6.52 11.62
CA ARG A 3 -26.89 -5.63 11.00
C ARG A 3 -25.66 -6.47 10.64
N SER A 4 -25.39 -6.65 9.36
CA SER A 4 -24.18 -7.32 8.89
C SER A 4 -23.08 -6.28 8.78
N THR A 5 -22.36 -6.03 9.86
CA THR A 5 -21.15 -5.18 9.82
C THR A 5 -20.02 -6.03 9.26
N ARG A 6 -19.55 -5.72 8.04
CA ARG A 6 -18.31 -6.31 7.52
C ARG A 6 -17.13 -5.81 8.37
N ALA A 7 -16.29 -6.73 8.83
CA ALA A 7 -15.07 -6.39 9.53
C ALA A 7 -14.20 -5.43 8.67
N PRO A 8 -13.50 -4.47 9.31
CA PRO A 8 -12.64 -3.54 8.59
C PRO A 8 -11.55 -4.30 7.83
N ARG A 9 -11.30 -3.89 6.59
CA ARG A 9 -10.21 -4.44 5.78
C ARG A 9 -8.95 -3.67 6.11
N VAL A 10 -7.86 -4.41 6.25
CA VAL A 10 -6.53 -3.85 6.49
C VAL A 10 -5.67 -4.16 5.29
N TRP A 11 -4.89 -3.18 4.85
CA TRP A 11 -3.96 -3.29 3.75
C TRP A 11 -2.56 -2.91 4.20
N LEU A 12 -1.54 -3.46 3.55
CA LEU A 12 -0.16 -3.04 3.78
C LEU A 12 0.06 -1.69 3.09
N ASN A 13 0.73 -0.75 3.74
CA ASN A 13 1.16 0.51 3.13
C ASN A 13 2.49 0.29 2.39
N PRO A 14 2.49 0.16 1.05
CA PRO A 14 3.72 -0.17 0.33
C PRO A 14 4.74 0.97 0.41
N VAL A 15 4.29 2.23 0.44
CA VAL A 15 5.19 3.39 0.49
C VAL A 15 6.01 3.37 1.77
N ALA A 16 5.34 3.26 2.91
CA ALA A 16 6.01 3.20 4.21
C ALA A 16 6.95 1.98 4.33
N VAL A 17 6.53 0.82 3.82
CA VAL A 17 7.40 -0.37 3.82
C VAL A 17 8.64 -0.14 2.97
N TRP A 18 8.53 0.43 1.76
CA TRP A 18 9.71 0.70 0.93
C TRP A 18 10.67 1.70 1.59
N GLU A 19 10.17 2.75 2.22
CA GLU A 19 11.00 3.70 2.97
C GLU A 19 11.75 3.03 4.14
N LEU A 20 11.09 2.12 4.86
CA LEU A 20 11.73 1.35 5.92
C LEU A 20 12.80 0.39 5.38
N LEU A 21 12.52 -0.28 4.26
CA LEU A 21 13.48 -1.18 3.61
C LEU A 21 14.74 -0.43 3.16
N ASP A 22 14.59 0.76 2.61
CA ASP A 22 15.69 1.63 2.19
C ASP A 22 16.54 2.06 3.40
N ARG A 23 15.89 2.51 4.48
CA ARG A 23 16.58 2.88 5.75
C ARG A 23 17.31 1.70 6.39
N LEU A 24 16.75 0.50 6.30
CA LEU A 24 17.34 -0.72 6.84
C LEU A 24 18.38 -1.35 5.89
N GLY A 25 18.50 -0.87 4.64
CA GLY A 25 19.40 -1.42 3.64
C GLY A 25 19.08 -2.86 3.24
N ILE A 26 17.81 -3.27 3.28
CA ILE A 26 17.39 -4.63 2.97
C ILE A 26 16.43 -4.69 1.79
N SER A 27 16.52 -5.77 1.00
CA SER A 27 15.61 -5.99 -0.12
C SER A 27 14.24 -6.53 0.33
N GLN A 28 13.23 -6.42 -0.54
CA GLN A 28 11.93 -7.08 -0.32
C GLN A 28 12.07 -8.59 -0.10
N ASN A 29 12.97 -9.26 -0.84
CA ASN A 29 13.22 -10.70 -0.68
C ASN A 29 13.80 -11.02 0.69
N GLU A 30 14.67 -10.15 1.20
CA GLU A 30 15.22 -10.29 2.54
C GLU A 30 14.15 -10.09 3.62
N LEU A 31 13.28 -9.10 3.48
CA LEU A 31 12.11 -8.96 4.36
C LEU A 31 11.21 -10.20 4.33
N ALA A 32 10.95 -10.76 3.15
CA ALA A 32 10.15 -11.97 3.02
C ALA A 32 10.79 -13.14 3.80
N ARG A 33 12.10 -13.34 3.66
CA ARG A 33 12.85 -14.36 4.40
C ARG A 33 12.76 -14.16 5.91
N ARG A 34 13.02 -12.95 6.40
CA ARG A 34 12.96 -12.61 7.83
C ARG A 34 11.58 -12.84 8.43
N CYS A 35 10.53 -12.53 7.68
CA CYS A 35 9.14 -12.75 8.10
C CYS A 35 8.68 -14.21 7.97
N GLY A 36 9.48 -15.10 7.36
CA GLY A 36 9.10 -16.47 7.04
C GLY A 36 8.05 -16.58 5.92
N PHE A 37 8.04 -15.64 4.98
CA PHE A 37 7.10 -15.59 3.85
C PHE A 37 7.80 -15.97 2.54
N SER A 38 7.01 -16.44 1.57
CA SER A 38 7.50 -16.50 0.19
C SER A 38 7.56 -15.09 -0.41
N PRO A 39 8.53 -14.79 -1.31
CA PRO A 39 8.59 -13.51 -2.01
C PRO A 39 7.29 -13.15 -2.75
N GLY A 40 6.64 -14.16 -3.36
CA GLY A 40 5.34 -14.00 -4.00
C GLY A 40 4.23 -13.60 -3.03
N HIS A 41 4.23 -14.15 -1.81
CA HIS A 41 3.27 -13.76 -0.79
C HIS A 41 3.47 -12.30 -0.38
N LEU A 42 4.70 -11.88 -0.09
CA LEU A 42 4.99 -10.49 0.26
C LEU A 42 4.65 -9.53 -0.89
N SER A 43 4.93 -9.92 -2.13
CA SER A 43 4.54 -9.15 -3.33
C SER A 43 3.03 -8.98 -3.45
N MET A 44 2.23 -10.01 -3.16
CA MET A 44 0.76 -9.89 -3.14
C MET A 44 0.26 -8.91 -2.07
N LEU A 45 0.92 -8.87 -0.90
CA LEU A 45 0.59 -7.93 0.17
C LEU A 45 0.93 -6.49 -0.24
N MET A 46 2.16 -6.25 -0.74
CA MET A 46 2.63 -4.94 -1.18
C MET A 46 1.79 -4.36 -2.33
N ASN A 47 1.31 -5.21 -3.23
CA ASN A 47 0.46 -4.80 -4.35
C ASN A 47 -1.03 -4.68 -3.97
N GLY A 48 -1.40 -4.84 -2.70
CA GLY A 48 -2.79 -4.77 -2.25
C GLY A 48 -3.68 -5.89 -2.79
N LYS A 49 -3.11 -6.98 -3.34
CA LYS A 49 -3.88 -8.13 -3.83
C LYS A 49 -4.42 -9.01 -2.70
N ARG A 50 -3.78 -8.97 -1.53
CA ARG A 50 -4.20 -9.70 -0.33
C ARG A 50 -4.12 -8.82 0.91
N SER A 51 -5.12 -9.00 1.79
CA SER A 51 -5.14 -8.39 3.11
C SER A 51 -4.30 -9.22 4.08
N PRO A 52 -3.36 -8.61 4.84
CA PRO A 52 -2.56 -9.33 5.82
C PRO A 52 -3.39 -9.81 7.01
N SER A 53 -3.24 -11.09 7.36
CA SER A 53 -3.86 -11.66 8.56
C SER A 53 -3.27 -11.04 9.85
N PRO A 54 -3.93 -11.16 11.02
CA PRO A 54 -3.37 -10.68 12.29
C PRO A 54 -1.95 -11.19 12.58
N ARG A 55 -1.65 -12.45 12.21
CA ARG A 55 -0.31 -13.03 12.36
C ARG A 55 0.71 -12.38 11.42
N VAL A 56 0.33 -12.15 10.16
CA VAL A 56 1.19 -11.48 9.18
C VAL A 56 1.52 -10.06 9.63
N ARG A 57 0.54 -9.34 10.19
CA ARG A 57 0.73 -7.98 10.70
C ARG A 57 1.76 -7.93 11.82
N ARG A 58 1.64 -8.83 12.81
CA ARG A 58 2.60 -8.95 13.91
C ARG A 58 4.02 -9.25 13.42
N ASN A 59 4.17 -10.24 12.54
CA ASN A 59 5.50 -10.58 11.99
C ASN A 59 6.14 -9.38 11.25
N LEU A 60 5.36 -8.62 10.48
CA LEU A 60 5.87 -7.44 9.78
C LEU A 60 6.32 -6.35 10.75
N MET A 61 5.51 -6.06 11.77
CA MET A 61 5.84 -5.07 12.81
C MET A 61 7.10 -5.47 13.58
N GLU A 62 7.20 -6.73 13.98
CA GLU A 62 8.36 -7.26 14.73
C GLU A 62 9.65 -7.21 13.90
N VAL A 63 9.61 -7.67 12.65
CA VAL A 63 10.81 -7.70 11.78
C VAL A 63 11.24 -6.30 11.34
N LEU A 64 10.29 -5.38 11.14
CA LEU A 64 10.59 -3.99 10.79
C LEU A 64 10.91 -3.13 12.01
N GLY A 65 10.69 -3.63 13.23
CA GLY A 65 10.90 -2.88 14.47
C GLY A 65 9.99 -1.66 14.59
N VAL A 66 8.74 -1.78 14.14
CA VAL A 66 7.77 -0.68 14.12
C VAL A 66 6.56 -1.03 14.99
N ASP A 67 6.36 -0.23 16.04
CA ASP A 67 5.19 -0.34 16.91
C ASP A 67 3.98 0.46 16.40
N ASP A 68 4.20 1.41 15.49
CA ASP A 68 3.14 2.23 14.90
C ASP A 68 2.38 1.46 13.80
N PHE A 69 1.15 1.07 14.14
CA PHE A 69 0.27 0.34 13.23
C PHE A 69 -0.16 1.16 12.01
N ASP A 70 -0.47 2.45 12.20
CA ASP A 70 -1.03 3.29 11.14
C ASP A 70 0.06 3.72 10.14
N LEU A 71 1.33 3.65 10.54
CA LEU A 71 2.46 3.79 9.63
C LEU A 71 2.49 2.64 8.61
N LEU A 72 2.38 1.40 9.09
CA LEU A 72 2.53 0.21 8.26
C LEU A 72 1.25 -0.24 7.55
N PHE A 73 0.08 0.09 8.09
CA PHE A 73 -1.19 -0.45 7.59
C PHE A 73 -2.22 0.63 7.30
N ILE A 74 -2.94 0.45 6.20
CA ILE A 74 -4.06 1.29 5.80
C ILE A 74 -5.35 0.55 6.12
N THR A 75 -6.18 1.12 6.98
CA THR A 75 -7.47 0.53 7.36
C THR A 75 -8.59 1.19 6.57
N GLU A 76 -9.38 0.39 5.85
CA GLU A 76 -10.65 0.87 5.29
C GLU A 76 -11.74 0.79 6.36
N PRO A 77 -12.49 1.88 6.60
CA PRO A 77 -13.55 1.87 7.60
C PRO A 77 -14.64 0.86 7.21
N PRO A 78 -15.27 0.20 8.20
CA PRO A 78 -16.35 -0.74 7.93
C PRO A 78 -17.48 0.00 7.21
N GLN A 79 -17.82 -0.46 6.00
CA GLN A 79 -18.93 0.07 5.22
C GLN A 79 -20.23 -0.26 5.97
N VAL A 80 -20.85 0.74 6.61
CA VAL A 80 -22.15 0.60 7.26
C VAL A 80 -23.21 0.77 6.18
N GLU A 81 -23.66 -0.35 5.61
CA GLU A 81 -24.76 -0.36 4.66
C GLU A 81 -26.05 0.02 5.42
N GLY A 82 -26.57 1.23 5.19
CA GLY A 82 -27.84 1.71 5.76
C GLY A 82 -27.85 3.06 6.51
N ARG A 83 -26.81 3.91 6.43
CA ARG A 83 -26.97 5.32 6.86
C ARG A 83 -27.66 6.12 5.75
N ARG A 84 -28.76 6.81 6.10
CA ARG A 84 -29.30 7.87 5.24
C ARG A 84 -28.25 8.99 5.09
N PRO A 85 -28.19 9.69 3.93
CA PRO A 85 -27.04 10.53 3.55
C PRO A 85 -26.77 11.77 4.41
N GLU A 86 -27.60 12.11 5.40
CA GLU A 86 -27.63 13.45 5.99
C GLU A 86 -26.58 13.78 7.07
N GLU A 87 -25.76 12.85 7.59
CA GLU A 87 -25.00 13.13 8.84
C GLU A 87 -23.50 12.83 8.88
N THR A 88 -22.81 12.53 7.78
CA THR A 88 -21.33 12.41 7.85
C THR A 88 -20.61 13.45 7.03
N GLY A 89 -20.68 14.70 7.49
CA GLY A 89 -19.70 15.72 7.18
C GLY A 89 -18.35 15.42 7.84
N VAL A 90 -17.63 14.41 7.35
CA VAL A 90 -16.19 14.30 7.61
C VAL A 90 -15.49 14.33 6.26
N SER A 91 -15.12 15.56 5.89
CA SER A 91 -14.25 15.89 4.79
C SER A 91 -12.90 15.19 4.98
N THR A 92 -12.73 14.01 4.39
CA THR A 92 -11.39 13.47 4.16
C THR A 92 -10.87 14.11 2.88
N ARG A 93 -9.96 15.08 3.07
CA ARG A 93 -9.22 15.72 1.98
C ARG A 93 -8.58 14.65 1.11
N LYS A 94 -9.02 14.57 -0.15
CA LYS A 94 -8.29 13.91 -1.23
C LYS A 94 -6.92 14.57 -1.43
N LYS A 95 -5.87 13.76 -1.59
CA LYS A 95 -4.99 13.74 -2.79
C LYS A 95 -3.77 12.85 -2.56
N GLY A 96 -3.70 11.76 -3.32
CA GLY A 96 -2.47 11.08 -3.73
C GLY A 96 -2.66 10.67 -5.19
N PRO A 97 -1.76 11.04 -6.12
CA PRO A 97 -2.06 11.08 -7.54
C PRO A 97 -2.17 9.69 -8.17
N THR A 98 -3.26 9.53 -8.91
CA THR A 98 -3.50 8.53 -9.95
C THR A 98 -2.33 8.51 -10.93
N ASN A 99 -1.72 7.34 -11.12
CA ASN A 99 -0.79 7.07 -12.21
C ASN A 99 -1.46 7.36 -13.55
N ALA A 100 -1.02 8.41 -14.25
CA ALA A 100 -1.31 8.63 -15.66
C ALA A 100 -0.09 8.16 -16.46
N LYS A 101 -0.10 6.89 -16.89
CA LYS A 101 0.55 6.54 -18.16
C LYS A 101 -0.25 7.22 -19.27
N THR A 102 0.40 8.05 -20.10
CA THR A 102 0.22 8.21 -21.57
C THR A 102 0.49 9.67 -21.99
N ALA A 103 1.64 9.89 -22.65
CA ALA A 103 1.83 10.86 -23.74
C ALA A 103 3.21 10.51 -24.36
N ALA A 104 3.22 9.75 -25.45
CA ALA A 104 3.20 10.27 -26.81
C ALA A 104 4.60 10.70 -27.30
N GLN A 105 5.20 9.74 -27.99
CA GLN A 105 6.22 9.83 -29.03
C GLN A 105 5.96 10.99 -30.03
N ALA A 106 6.97 11.81 -30.33
CA ALA A 106 7.13 12.51 -31.62
C ALA A 106 8.47 13.30 -31.71
N VAL A 107 9.38 12.75 -32.54
CA VAL A 107 10.29 13.39 -33.52
C VAL A 107 10.85 14.81 -33.29
N ALA A 108 12.19 14.93 -33.38
CA ALA A 108 12.83 15.90 -34.28
C ALA A 108 14.33 15.59 -34.44
N SER A 109 14.72 15.46 -35.70
CA SER A 109 16.06 15.23 -36.24
C SER A 109 17.06 16.33 -35.92
N GLY A 110 18.34 15.96 -35.86
CA GLY A 110 19.47 16.90 -35.85
C GLY A 110 20.81 16.21 -36.15
N ARG A 111 20.93 15.62 -37.35
CA ARG A 111 22.23 15.23 -37.93
C ARG A 111 22.85 16.43 -38.63
N GLY A 112 24.16 16.64 -38.42
CA GLY A 112 25.05 17.48 -39.23
C GLY A 112 25.72 18.57 -38.40
N ARG A 113 27.00 18.88 -38.54
CA ARG A 113 28.04 18.45 -39.47
C ARG A 113 29.38 18.92 -38.90
N THR A 114 30.43 18.19 -39.24
CA THR A 114 31.82 18.62 -39.42
C THR A 114 32.07 20.14 -39.50
N ARG A 115 33.12 20.60 -38.83
CA ARG A 115 34.22 21.29 -39.49
C ARG A 115 35.53 21.02 -38.77
#